data_AF-A0A438DLT0-F1
#
_entry.id   AF-A0A438DLT0-F1
#
_cell.length_a   1.000
_cell.length_b   1.000
_cell.length_c   1.000
_cell.angle_alpha   90.00
_cell.angle_beta   90.00
_cell.angle_gamma   90.00
#
_symmetry.space_group_name_H-M   'P 1'
#
loop_
_entity.id
_entity.type
_entity.pdbx_description
1 polymer ?
#
loop_
_entity_poly.entity_id
_entity_poly.type
_entity_poly.pdbx_seq_one_letter_code
_entity_poly.pdbx_strand_id
1 'polypeptide(L)'
;MDIRTRQGLLNALVGKVGKRMDTLLIPLELLCCISRTEFSDKKAYIRWQKRQLNMLEEGLINHPAVGFGESGRKASELRILLAKIEESESLPPSTGGLQRTECLRSLREIAIPLAERPARGDLTGEVCHWADGYHLNVRLYEKLLLSVFDILDEGKLTEEVEEILELLKSTWRVLGINETIHYTCYAWVLFRRYCGTIFFFFDWK
;
A
#
# COMPACT_ATOMS: atom_id res chain seq x y z
N MET A 1 1.89 -12.62 -2.16
CA MET A 1 1.49 -11.53 -1.23
C MET A 1 0.41 -12.15 -0.35
N ASP A 2 0.36 -11.87 0.94
CA ASP A 2 -0.69 -12.50 1.77
C ASP A 2 -2.07 -12.10 1.24
N ILE A 3 -3.00 -13.05 1.15
CA ILE A 3 -4.36 -12.90 0.59
C ILE A 3 -5.08 -11.65 1.14
N ARG A 4 -4.74 -11.29 2.37
CA ARG A 4 -5.18 -10.12 3.14
C ARG A 4 -4.83 -8.78 2.49
N THR A 5 -3.59 -8.63 2.02
CA THR A 5 -3.12 -7.37 1.37
C THR A 5 -3.88 -7.14 0.06
N ARG A 6 -4.14 -8.23 -0.67
CA ARG A 6 -4.95 -8.19 -1.89
C ARG A 6 -6.39 -7.80 -1.57
N GLN A 7 -7.05 -8.49 -0.65
CA GLN A 7 -8.45 -8.20 -0.31
C GLN A 7 -8.61 -6.78 0.25
N GLY A 8 -7.67 -6.33 1.08
CA GLY A 8 -7.65 -4.96 1.58
C GLY A 8 -7.57 -3.92 0.45
N LEU A 9 -6.76 -4.17 -0.57
CA LEU A 9 -6.68 -3.30 -1.74
C LEU A 9 -7.93 -3.35 -2.60
N LEU A 10 -8.43 -4.55 -2.93
CA LEU A 10 -9.70 -4.70 -3.66
C LEU A 10 -10.83 -3.95 -2.94
N ASN A 11 -10.94 -4.10 -1.63
CA ASN A 11 -11.93 -3.38 -0.82
C ASN A 11 -11.74 -1.86 -0.85
N ALA A 12 -10.48 -1.38 -0.80
CA ALA A 12 -10.17 0.04 -0.93
C ALA A 12 -10.53 0.60 -2.33
N LEU A 13 -10.56 -0.28 -3.34
CA LEU A 13 -10.84 0.07 -4.74
C LEU A 13 -12.34 0.02 -5.07
N VAL A 14 -13.13 -0.86 -4.43
CA VAL A 14 -14.60 -0.98 -4.61
C VAL A 14 -15.34 0.34 -4.35
N GLY A 15 -14.84 1.20 -3.46
CA GLY A 15 -15.42 2.54 -3.18
C GLY A 15 -14.86 3.69 -4.03
N LYS A 16 -13.90 3.41 -4.90
CA LYS A 16 -13.18 4.40 -5.73
C LYS A 16 -13.39 4.21 -7.24
N VAL A 17 -14.25 3.27 -7.65
CA VAL A 17 -14.69 3.13 -9.05
C VAL A 17 -15.32 4.46 -9.50
N GLY A 18 -14.71 5.11 -10.50
CA GLY A 18 -15.15 6.41 -11.02
C GLY A 18 -14.66 7.65 -10.25
N LYS A 19 -13.88 7.50 -9.17
CA LYS A 19 -13.20 8.61 -8.48
C LYS A 19 -11.74 8.71 -8.92
N ARG A 20 -11.14 9.91 -8.84
CA ARG A 20 -9.70 10.09 -9.10
C ARG A 20 -8.91 9.19 -8.15
N MET A 21 -8.30 8.14 -8.69
CA MET A 21 -7.41 7.23 -7.96
C MET A 21 -6.07 7.87 -7.62
N ASP A 22 -5.83 9.07 -8.15
CA ASP A 22 -4.63 9.86 -8.02
C ASP A 22 -4.24 10.19 -6.57
N THR A 23 -5.09 9.90 -5.58
CA THR A 23 -4.92 10.26 -4.15
C THR A 23 -4.71 9.04 -3.23
N LEU A 24 -4.55 7.84 -3.80
CA LEU A 24 -4.49 6.59 -3.05
C LEU A 24 -3.19 6.44 -2.24
N LEU A 25 -3.29 6.61 -0.92
CA LEU A 25 -2.22 6.32 0.03
C LEU A 25 -2.26 4.84 0.44
N ILE A 26 -1.55 3.99 -0.29
CA ILE A 26 -1.68 2.52 -0.14
C ILE A 26 -1.52 2.03 1.32
N PRO A 27 -0.48 2.40 2.09
CA PRO A 27 -0.34 1.93 3.46
C PRO A 27 -1.50 2.37 4.37
N LEU A 28 -2.07 3.55 4.12
CA LEU A 28 -3.24 4.05 4.85
C LEU A 28 -4.49 3.23 4.50
N GLU A 29 -4.72 2.95 3.22
CA GLU A 29 -5.84 2.11 2.79
C GLU A 29 -5.74 0.70 3.37
N LEU A 30 -4.54 0.12 3.36
CA LEU A 30 -4.27 -1.18 3.98
C LEU A 30 -4.58 -1.18 5.48
N LEU A 31 -4.18 -0.12 6.21
CA LEU A 31 -4.51 0.05 7.63
C LEU A 31 -6.02 0.17 7.87
N CYS A 32 -6.76 0.80 6.97
CA CYS A 32 -8.22 0.93 7.08
C CYS A 32 -8.97 -0.38 6.77
N CYS A 33 -8.49 -1.16 5.80
CA CYS A 33 -9.25 -2.28 5.25
C CYS A 33 -8.88 -3.65 5.84
N ILE A 34 -7.72 -3.80 6.47
CA ILE A 34 -7.27 -5.09 7.01
C ILE A 34 -7.47 -5.13 8.52
N SER A 35 -8.26 -6.11 8.96
CA SER A 35 -8.60 -6.32 10.36
C SER A 35 -7.51 -7.11 11.12
N ARG A 36 -7.43 -6.87 12.43
CA ARG A 36 -6.61 -7.67 13.36
C ARG A 36 -6.94 -9.16 13.29
N THR A 37 -8.23 -9.50 13.10
CA THR A 37 -8.73 -10.88 13.05
C THR A 37 -8.23 -11.67 11.85
N GLU A 38 -7.71 -10.99 10.83
CA GLU A 38 -7.17 -11.68 9.67
C GLU A 38 -5.84 -12.35 10.00
N PHE A 39 -5.10 -11.89 11.01
CA PHE A 39 -3.76 -12.39 11.36
C PHE A 39 -3.81 -13.61 12.27
N SER A 40 -2.82 -14.50 12.10
CA SER A 40 -2.63 -15.69 12.93
C SER A 40 -2.40 -15.37 14.40
N ASP A 41 -1.73 -14.26 14.67
CA ASP A 41 -1.37 -13.85 16.02
C ASP A 41 -1.17 -12.33 16.12
N LYS A 42 -1.25 -11.82 17.35
CA LYS A 42 -1.12 -10.38 17.66
C LYS A 42 0.25 -9.82 17.26
N LYS A 43 1.34 -10.59 17.37
CA LYS A 43 2.69 -10.10 17.03
C LYS A 43 2.84 -9.92 15.53
N ALA A 44 2.27 -10.82 14.72
CA ALA A 44 2.25 -10.69 13.26
C ALA A 44 1.51 -9.43 12.81
N TYR A 45 0.34 -9.17 13.40
CA TYR A 45 -0.42 -7.94 13.15
C TYR A 45 0.37 -6.68 13.53
N ILE A 46 0.92 -6.60 14.76
CA ILE A 46 1.70 -5.42 15.21
C ILE A 46 2.88 -5.17 14.28
N ARG A 47 3.61 -6.23 13.90
CA ARG A 47 4.75 -6.11 12.97
C ARG A 47 4.30 -5.60 11.59
N TRP A 48 3.14 -6.05 11.11
CA TRP A 48 2.56 -5.57 9.85
C TRP A 48 2.11 -4.12 9.92
N GLN A 49 1.39 -3.74 10.97
CA GLN A 49 0.92 -2.38 11.21
C GLN A 49 2.10 -1.41 11.28
N LYS A 50 3.14 -1.74 12.06
CA LYS A 50 4.36 -0.94 12.16
C LYS A 50 5.02 -0.71 10.81
N ARG A 51 5.06 -1.72 9.93
CA ARG A 51 5.56 -1.53 8.56
C ARG A 51 4.73 -0.52 7.78
N GLN A 52 3.40 -0.56 7.89
CA GLN A 52 2.54 0.42 7.20
C GLN A 52 2.73 1.84 7.74
N LEU A 53 2.83 2.00 9.06
CA LEU A 53 3.06 3.30 9.70
C LEU A 53 4.44 3.88 9.30
N ASN A 54 5.50 3.06 9.35
CA ASN A 54 6.83 3.46 8.93
C ASN A 54 6.85 3.86 7.44
N MET A 55 6.13 3.14 6.56
CA MET A 55 6.03 3.52 5.15
C MET A 55 5.39 4.91 4.97
N LEU A 56 4.36 5.24 5.74
CA LEU A 56 3.75 6.57 5.70
C LEU A 56 4.71 7.65 6.20
N GLU A 57 5.41 7.39 7.30
CA GLU A 57 6.40 8.33 7.84
C GLU A 57 7.54 8.58 6.86
N GLU A 58 8.12 7.51 6.30
CA GLU A 58 9.22 7.62 5.35
C GLU A 58 8.81 8.43 4.10
N GLY A 59 7.66 8.12 3.49
CA GLY A 59 7.22 8.78 2.26
C GLY A 59 6.73 10.22 2.46
N LEU A 60 5.95 10.47 3.52
CA LEU A 60 5.33 11.79 3.73
C LEU A 60 6.25 12.76 4.47
N ILE A 61 7.14 12.22 5.32
CA ILE A 61 7.97 13.01 6.22
C ILE A 61 9.48 12.93 5.90
N ASN A 62 10.08 11.75 5.85
CA ASN A 62 11.55 11.69 5.78
C ASN A 62 12.09 11.88 4.36
N HIS A 63 11.33 11.47 3.35
CA HIS A 63 11.68 11.58 1.94
C HIS A 63 10.57 12.24 1.11
N PRO A 64 10.11 13.45 1.49
CA PRO A 64 9.04 14.09 0.76
C PRO A 64 9.59 14.61 -0.57
N ALA A 65 8.81 14.45 -1.65
CA ALA A 65 9.15 15.05 -2.95
C ALA A 65 9.29 16.58 -2.88
N VAL A 66 8.54 17.21 -1.96
CA VAL A 66 8.53 18.65 -1.71
C VAL A 66 8.74 18.90 -0.22
N GLY A 67 9.72 19.75 0.12
CA GLY A 67 10.01 20.12 1.51
C GLY A 67 8.82 20.75 2.24
N PHE A 68 8.89 20.79 3.57
CA PHE A 68 7.71 21.02 4.41
C PHE A 68 7.13 22.43 4.46
N GLY A 69 7.85 23.49 4.04
CA GLY A 69 7.36 24.86 4.10
C GLY A 69 6.58 25.19 5.39
N GLU A 70 5.36 25.71 5.25
CA GLU A 70 4.42 25.99 6.37
C GLU A 70 3.71 24.75 6.95
N SER A 71 3.88 23.57 6.33
CA SER A 71 3.25 22.30 6.76
C SER A 71 3.99 21.60 7.90
N GLY A 72 5.00 22.23 8.52
CA GLY A 72 5.75 21.64 9.64
C GLY A 72 4.86 21.22 10.82
N ARG A 73 3.76 21.94 11.09
CA ARG A 73 2.78 21.54 12.11
C ARG A 73 2.05 20.24 11.76
N LYS A 74 1.66 20.07 10.49
CA LYS A 74 1.01 18.85 9.99
C LYS A 74 1.92 17.63 10.08
N ALA A 75 3.23 17.80 9.85
CA ALA A 75 4.20 16.73 10.00
C ALA A 75 4.32 16.24 11.47
N SER A 76 4.35 17.18 12.42
CA SER A 76 4.34 16.83 13.85
C SER A 76 3.04 16.14 14.27
N GLU A 77 1.90 16.64 13.78
CA GLU A 77 0.60 16.03 14.04
C GLU A 77 0.48 14.62 13.45
N LEU A 78 1.01 14.40 12.24
CA LEU A 78 1.11 13.08 11.62
C LEU A 78 1.88 12.10 12.53
N ARG A 79 3.07 12.49 13.02
CA ARG A 79 3.86 11.63 13.93
C ARG A 79 3.10 11.27 15.21
N ILE A 80 2.36 12.22 15.78
CA ILE A 80 1.52 11.97 16.96
C ILE A 80 0.44 10.95 16.65
N LEU A 81 -0.23 11.05 15.50
CA LEU A 81 -1.24 10.08 15.08
C LEU A 81 -0.66 8.69 14.83
N LEU A 82 0.51 8.59 14.20
CA LEU A 82 1.19 7.32 13.99
C LEU A 82 1.52 6.64 15.33
N ALA A 83 2.06 7.39 16.29
CA ALA A 83 2.35 6.89 17.64
C ALA A 83 1.08 6.42 18.37
N LYS A 84 0.00 7.20 18.34
CA LYS A 84 -1.29 6.82 18.95
C LYS A 84 -1.87 5.54 18.34
N ILE A 85 -1.70 5.33 17.03
CA ILE A 85 -2.15 4.09 16.38
C ILE A 85 -1.33 2.90 16.87
N GLU A 86 -0.01 3.03 17.03
CA GLU A 86 0.85 1.97 17.58
C GLU A 86 0.51 1.69 19.06
N GLU A 87 0.31 2.73 19.87
CA GLU A 87 -0.06 2.63 21.29
C GLU A 87 -1.43 1.98 21.51
N SER A 88 -2.37 2.16 20.57
CA SER A 88 -3.72 1.56 20.64
C SER A 88 -3.71 0.03 20.73
N GLU A 89 -2.61 -0.62 20.36
CA GLU A 89 -2.42 -2.06 20.45
C GLU A 89 -2.11 -2.55 21.88
N SER A 90 -1.65 -1.66 22.74
CA SER A 90 -1.39 -1.91 24.17
C SER A 90 -2.63 -1.71 25.05
N LEU A 91 -3.65 -1.01 24.53
CA LEU A 91 -4.89 -0.71 25.24
C LEU A 91 -5.89 -1.89 25.22
N PRO A 92 -6.88 -1.90 26.13
CA PRO A 92 -8.00 -2.84 26.07
C PRO A 92 -8.71 -2.80 24.70
N PRO A 93 -9.23 -3.93 24.18
CA PRO A 93 -9.80 -4.00 22.82
C PRO A 93 -10.89 -2.96 22.53
N SER A 94 -11.76 -2.66 23.49
CA SER A 94 -12.82 -1.66 23.36
C SER A 94 -12.25 -0.25 23.17
N THR A 95 -11.39 0.19 24.10
CA THR A 95 -10.78 1.53 24.07
C THR A 95 -9.78 1.69 22.93
N GLY A 96 -8.91 0.69 22.73
CA GLY A 96 -7.91 0.70 21.66
C GLY A 96 -8.52 0.67 20.26
N GLY A 97 -9.60 -0.10 20.06
CA GLY A 97 -10.33 -0.13 18.79
C GLY A 97 -10.95 1.22 18.42
N LEU A 98 -11.56 1.90 19.40
CA LEU A 98 -12.13 3.24 19.20
C LEU A 98 -11.04 4.27 18.86
N GLN A 99 -9.98 4.32 19.67
CA GLN A 99 -8.85 5.24 19.47
C GLN A 99 -8.20 5.03 18.10
N ARG A 100 -7.95 3.78 17.70
CA ARG A 100 -7.38 3.44 16.39
C ARG A 100 -8.24 3.97 15.26
N THR A 101 -9.56 3.77 15.34
CA THR A 101 -10.50 4.19 14.31
C THR A 101 -10.53 5.71 14.16
N GLU A 102 -10.55 6.44 15.28
CA GLU A 102 -10.48 7.90 15.29
C GLU A 102 -9.14 8.40 14.74
N CYS A 103 -8.03 7.84 15.19
CA CYS A 103 -6.70 8.23 14.73
C CYS A 103 -6.51 7.94 13.23
N LEU A 104 -7.03 6.83 12.70
CA LEU A 104 -7.00 6.54 11.26
C LEU A 104 -7.82 7.53 10.44
N ARG A 105 -8.95 8.01 10.98
CA ARG A 105 -9.77 9.05 10.34
C ARG A 105 -8.98 10.36 10.25
N SER A 106 -8.41 10.83 11.37
CA SER A 106 -7.58 12.03 11.39
C SER A 106 -6.30 11.87 10.55
N LEU A 107 -5.70 10.67 10.54
CA LEU A 107 -4.51 10.39 9.75
C LEU A 107 -4.78 10.60 8.27
N ARG A 108 -5.96 10.19 7.78
CA ARG A 108 -6.39 10.42 6.40
C ARG A 108 -6.50 11.91 6.06
N GLU A 109 -7.09 12.70 6.96
CA GLU A 109 -7.28 14.15 6.75
C GLU A 109 -5.95 14.91 6.65
N ILE A 110 -4.90 14.45 7.36
CA ILE A 110 -3.58 15.09 7.36
C ILE A 110 -2.68 14.55 6.25
N ALA A 111 -2.74 13.24 5.99
CA ALA A 111 -1.85 12.59 5.04
C ALA A 111 -2.12 13.01 3.60
N ILE A 112 -3.39 13.24 3.22
CA ILE A 112 -3.77 13.67 1.86
C ILE A 112 -3.09 15.01 1.48
N PRO A 113 -3.23 16.11 2.25
CA PRO A 113 -2.53 17.37 1.96
C PRO A 113 -1.00 17.28 1.97
N LEU A 114 -0.42 16.34 2.72
CA LEU A 114 1.03 16.11 2.71
C LEU A 114 1.46 15.36 1.45
N ALA A 115 0.61 14.50 0.91
CA ALA A 115 0.88 13.74 -0.29
C ALA A 115 0.68 14.60 -1.56
N GLU A 116 -0.34 15.44 -1.59
CA GLU A 116 -0.73 16.28 -2.74
C GLU A 116 0.01 17.64 -2.77
N ARG A 117 1.23 17.69 -2.23
CA ARG A 117 2.00 18.93 -2.23
C ARG A 117 2.41 19.29 -3.66
N PRO A 118 2.17 20.53 -4.13
CA PRO A 118 2.57 20.93 -5.48
C PRO A 118 4.08 20.81 -5.65
N ALA A 119 4.52 19.89 -6.52
CA ALA A 119 5.92 19.78 -6.92
C ALA A 119 6.30 20.89 -7.90
N ARG A 120 7.61 21.21 -8.00
CA ARG A 120 8.08 22.21 -8.99
C ARG A 120 7.68 21.77 -10.40
N GLY A 121 6.79 22.54 -11.04
CA GLY A 121 6.25 22.24 -12.37
C GLY A 121 4.83 21.66 -12.36
N ASP A 122 4.30 21.27 -11.20
CA ASP A 122 2.88 20.96 -11.03
C ASP A 122 2.12 22.24 -10.66
N LEU A 123 1.26 22.70 -11.56
CA LEU A 123 0.45 23.91 -11.39
C LEU A 123 -0.82 23.67 -10.57
N THR A 124 -1.16 22.41 -10.31
CA THR A 124 -2.49 22.02 -9.82
C THR A 124 -2.48 21.39 -8.43
N GLY A 125 -1.36 20.81 -8.00
CA GLY A 125 -1.29 20.07 -6.73
C GLY A 125 -2.20 18.84 -6.71
N GLU A 126 -2.59 18.33 -7.88
CA GLU A 126 -3.50 17.20 -8.02
C GLU A 126 -2.79 15.84 -8.06
N VAL A 127 -1.45 15.84 -7.99
CA VAL A 127 -0.63 14.63 -8.03
C VAL A 127 -0.22 14.22 -6.62
N CYS A 128 -0.43 12.96 -6.26
CA CYS A 128 -0.06 12.40 -4.97
C CYS A 128 1.41 11.92 -4.98
N HIS A 129 2.27 12.66 -4.30
CA HIS A 129 3.72 12.51 -4.23
C HIS A 129 4.22 11.75 -2.99
N TRP A 130 3.39 10.92 -2.38
CA TRP A 130 3.78 10.19 -1.15
C TRP A 130 4.82 9.10 -1.38
N ALA A 131 5.11 8.78 -2.64
CA ALA A 131 5.90 7.62 -3.02
C ALA A 131 6.85 7.90 -4.18
N ASP A 132 7.40 9.10 -4.31
CA ASP A 132 8.30 9.44 -5.44
C ASP A 132 9.65 8.68 -5.41
N GLY A 133 9.94 7.96 -4.31
CA GLY A 133 11.04 7.02 -4.18
C GLY A 133 10.81 5.72 -4.96
N TYR A 134 11.39 5.63 -6.16
CA TYR A 134 11.21 4.57 -7.15
C TYR A 134 11.29 3.12 -6.62
N HIS A 135 12.18 2.83 -5.67
CA HIS A 135 12.42 1.45 -5.19
C HIS A 135 11.25 0.85 -4.40
N LEU A 136 10.55 1.64 -3.59
CA LEU A 136 9.45 1.13 -2.76
C LEU A 136 8.22 0.82 -3.62
N ASN A 137 7.92 1.69 -4.59
CA ASN A 137 6.78 1.52 -5.49
C ASN A 137 6.94 0.32 -6.39
N VAL A 138 8.13 0.13 -6.97
CA VAL A 138 8.45 -1.04 -7.79
C VAL A 138 8.30 -2.31 -6.96
N ARG A 139 8.79 -2.31 -5.71
CA ARG A 139 8.66 -3.48 -4.83
C ARG A 139 7.23 -3.76 -4.41
N LEU A 140 6.43 -2.72 -4.16
CA LEU A 140 5.00 -2.84 -3.88
C LEU A 140 4.26 -3.38 -5.10
N TYR A 141 4.54 -2.82 -6.28
CA TYR A 141 3.99 -3.25 -7.55
C TYR A 141 4.33 -4.71 -7.89
N GLU A 142 5.58 -5.15 -7.67
CA GLU A 142 5.96 -6.56 -7.78
C GLU A 142 5.11 -7.45 -6.86
N LYS A 143 4.85 -7.01 -5.62
CA LYS A 143 4.00 -7.76 -4.69
C LYS A 143 2.54 -7.80 -5.15
N LEU A 144 2.04 -6.72 -5.74
CA LEU A 144 0.69 -6.67 -6.31
C LEU A 144 0.56 -7.65 -7.47
N LEU A 145 1.53 -7.66 -8.38
CA LEU A 145 1.58 -8.61 -9.50
C LEU A 145 1.65 -10.06 -9.02
N LEU A 146 2.43 -10.36 -7.98
CA LEU A 146 2.45 -11.69 -7.38
C LEU A 146 1.07 -12.14 -6.88
N SER A 147 0.20 -11.21 -6.45
CA SER A 147 -1.13 -11.55 -5.94
C SER A 147 -2.10 -12.03 -7.01
N VAL A 148 -1.89 -11.64 -8.28
CA VAL A 148 -2.64 -12.14 -9.45
C VAL A 148 -2.53 -13.66 -9.53
N PHE A 149 -1.34 -14.19 -9.28
CA PHE A 149 -1.03 -15.60 -9.40
C PHE A 149 -1.24 -16.41 -8.11
N ASP A 150 -1.57 -15.76 -6.98
CA ASP A 150 -1.93 -16.44 -5.72
C ASP A 150 -3.44 -16.82 -5.69
N ILE A 151 -4.25 -16.35 -6.66
CA ILE A 151 -5.71 -16.57 -6.75
C ILE A 151 -6.08 -17.77 -7.63
N LEU A 152 -5.25 -18.04 -8.63
CA LEU A 152 -5.50 -19.07 -9.61
C LEU A 152 -4.92 -20.37 -9.07
N ASP A 153 -5.76 -21.18 -8.43
CA ASP A 153 -5.55 -22.63 -8.47
C ASP A 153 -5.36 -23.05 -9.94
N GLU A 154 -4.58 -24.11 -10.17
CA GLU A 154 -4.27 -24.68 -11.49
C GLU A 154 -5.55 -24.86 -12.33
N GLY A 155 -5.96 -23.83 -13.09
CA GLY A 155 -7.15 -23.88 -13.96
C GLY A 155 -8.12 -22.69 -13.94
N LYS A 156 -7.93 -21.62 -13.14
CA LYS A 156 -8.82 -20.44 -13.21
C LYS A 156 -8.53 -19.50 -14.41
N LEU A 157 -9.63 -18.96 -14.95
CA LEU A 157 -9.77 -18.28 -16.26
C LEU A 157 -8.81 -17.12 -16.50
N THR A 158 -8.35 -16.99 -17.75
CA THR A 158 -7.58 -15.85 -18.28
C THR A 158 -8.30 -14.51 -18.10
N GLU A 159 -9.64 -14.51 -18.07
CA GLU A 159 -10.47 -13.31 -17.91
C GLU A 159 -10.31 -12.65 -16.53
N GLU A 160 -10.24 -13.44 -15.44
CA GLU A 160 -10.04 -12.89 -14.08
C GLU A 160 -8.66 -12.21 -13.93
N VAL A 161 -7.65 -12.72 -14.66
CA VAL A 161 -6.31 -12.15 -14.67
C VAL A 161 -6.30 -10.78 -15.32
N GLU A 162 -7.00 -10.63 -16.44
CA GLU A 162 -7.07 -9.39 -17.19
C GLU A 162 -7.78 -8.29 -16.37
N GLU A 163 -8.88 -8.63 -15.69
CA GLU A 163 -9.58 -7.72 -14.78
C GLU A 163 -8.68 -7.21 -13.64
N ILE A 164 -7.92 -8.10 -13.01
CA ILE A 164 -7.00 -7.72 -11.93
C ILE A 164 -5.84 -6.88 -12.49
N LEU A 165 -5.30 -7.22 -13.65
CA LEU A 165 -4.22 -6.44 -14.27
C LEU A 165 -4.67 -5.03 -14.65
N GLU A 166 -5.87 -4.86 -15.18
CA GLU A 166 -6.46 -3.54 -15.44
C GLU A 166 -6.68 -2.76 -14.14
N LEU A 167 -7.10 -3.44 -13.06
CA LEU A 167 -7.17 -2.82 -11.75
C LEU A 167 -5.78 -2.39 -11.24
N LEU A 168 -4.73 -3.20 -11.43
CA LEU A 168 -3.37 -2.79 -11.07
C LEU A 168 -2.87 -1.62 -11.92
N LYS A 169 -3.23 -1.56 -13.19
CA LYS A 169 -2.88 -0.47 -14.11
C LYS A 169 -3.45 0.86 -13.65
N SER A 170 -4.64 0.87 -13.06
CA SER A 170 -5.22 2.09 -12.48
C SER A 170 -4.40 2.70 -11.33
N THR A 171 -3.47 1.94 -10.73
CA THR A 171 -2.55 2.42 -9.69
C THR A 171 -1.23 2.97 -10.22
N TRP A 172 -0.97 2.85 -11.54
CA TRP A 172 0.33 3.18 -12.14
C TRP A 172 0.76 4.61 -11.90
N ARG A 173 -0.16 5.57 -12.08
CA ARG A 173 0.14 6.99 -11.91
C ARG A 173 0.60 7.31 -10.49
N VAL A 174 -0.07 6.74 -9.47
CA VAL A 174 0.28 6.93 -8.05
C VAL A 174 1.60 6.27 -7.69
N LEU A 175 1.89 5.12 -8.30
CA LEU A 175 3.11 4.36 -8.06
C LEU A 175 4.28 4.80 -8.96
N GLY A 176 4.08 5.75 -9.88
CA GLY A 176 5.09 6.10 -10.88
C GLY A 176 5.48 4.92 -11.79
N ILE A 177 4.56 3.98 -12.01
CA ILE A 177 4.77 2.81 -12.88
C ILE A 177 4.44 3.21 -14.30
N ASN A 178 5.32 2.84 -15.23
CA ASN A 178 5.10 2.92 -16.66
C ASN A 178 5.13 1.51 -17.26
N GLU A 179 4.85 1.40 -18.55
CA GLU A 179 4.83 0.11 -19.25
C GLU A 179 6.15 -0.66 -19.11
N THR A 180 7.29 0.01 -19.25
CA THR A 180 8.61 -0.61 -19.11
C THR A 180 8.81 -1.24 -17.74
N ILE A 181 8.47 -0.51 -16.67
CA ILE A 181 8.55 -1.01 -15.30
C ILE A 181 7.59 -2.17 -15.11
N HIS A 182 6.36 -2.05 -15.63
CA HIS A 182 5.37 -3.10 -15.55
C HIS A 182 5.87 -4.40 -16.19
N TYR A 183 6.29 -4.35 -17.45
CA TYR A 183 6.78 -5.54 -18.15
C TYR A 183 8.02 -6.13 -17.49
N THR A 184 8.91 -5.30 -16.96
CA THR A 184 10.08 -5.76 -16.20
C THR A 184 9.66 -6.50 -14.92
N CYS A 185 8.75 -5.92 -14.13
CA CYS A 185 8.25 -6.55 -12.91
C CYS A 185 7.43 -7.81 -13.21
N TYR A 186 6.61 -7.78 -14.25
CA TYR A 186 5.76 -8.89 -14.67
C TYR A 186 6.60 -10.07 -15.14
N ALA A 187 7.59 -9.83 -16.01
CA ALA A 187 8.56 -10.84 -16.43
C ALA A 187 9.33 -11.42 -15.24
N TRP A 188 9.76 -10.59 -14.29
CA TRP A 188 10.43 -11.04 -13.08
C TRP A 188 9.53 -11.92 -12.19
N VAL A 189 8.26 -11.55 -12.03
CA VAL A 189 7.27 -12.33 -11.28
C VAL A 189 7.01 -13.69 -11.94
N LEU A 190 6.82 -13.70 -13.27
CA LEU A 190 6.67 -14.94 -14.04
C LEU A 190 7.91 -15.82 -13.87
N PHE A 191 9.10 -15.27 -14.08
CA PHE A 191 10.37 -15.99 -13.91
C PHE A 191 10.49 -16.61 -12.51
N ARG A 192 10.19 -15.86 -11.45
CA ARG A 192 10.23 -16.37 -10.07
C ARG A 192 9.22 -17.48 -9.81
N ARG A 193 8.05 -17.45 -10.46
CA ARG A 193 7.08 -18.53 -10.37
C ARG A 193 7.61 -19.77 -11.09
N TYR A 194 7.96 -19.66 -12.38
CA TYR A 194 8.42 -20.80 -13.19
C TYR A 194 9.74 -21.42 -12.69
N CYS A 195 10.74 -20.61 -12.34
CA CYS A 195 12.01 -21.12 -11.81
C CYS A 195 11.93 -21.52 -10.32
N GLY A 196 11.03 -20.91 -9.55
CA GLY A 196 10.72 -21.34 -8.19
C GLY A 196 10.04 -22.72 -8.14
N THR A 197 9.25 -23.08 -9.17
CA THR A 197 8.71 -24.44 -9.32
C THR A 197 9.82 -25.45 -9.67
N ILE A 198 10.83 -25.05 -10.44
CA ILE A 198 11.97 -25.92 -10.80
C ILE A 198 12.86 -26.24 -9.58
N PHE A 199 13.07 -25.29 -8.66
CA PHE A 199 13.84 -25.55 -7.43
C PHE A 199 13.12 -26.52 -6.47
N PHE A 200 11.79 -26.48 -6.38
CA PHE A 200 11.03 -27.48 -5.63
C PHE A 200 11.06 -28.88 -6.26
N PHE A 201 11.32 -28.99 -7.56
CA PHE A 201 11.43 -30.27 -8.26
C PHE A 201 12.82 -30.91 -8.14
N PHE A 202 13.85 -30.16 -7.75
CA PHE A 202 15.24 -30.64 -7.65
C PHE A 202 15.69 -31.01 -6.23
N ASP A 203 14.91 -30.73 -5.19
CA ASP A 203 15.18 -31.14 -3.80
C ASP A 203 14.58 -32.54 -3.45
N TRP A 204 14.29 -33.38 -4.46
CA TRP A 204 13.98 -34.81 -4.28
C TRP A 204 14.80 -35.71 -5.22
N LYS A 205 16.13 -35.58 -5.20
CA LYS A 205 17.04 -36.66 -5.62
C LYS A 205 18.23 -36.79 -4.69
#